data_AF-A0A956GKL0-F1
#
_entry.id   AF-A0A956GKL0-F1
#
_cell.length_a   1.000
_cell.length_b   1.000
_cell.length_c   1.000
_cell.angle_alpha   90.00
_cell.angle_beta   90.00
_cell.angle_gamma   90.00
#
_symmetry.space_group_name_H-M   'P 1'
#
loop_
_entity.id
_entity.type
_entity.pdbx_description
1 polymer ?
#
loop_
_entity_poly.entity_id
_entity_poly.type
_entity_poly.pdbx_seq_one_letter_code
_entity_poly.pdbx_strand_id
1 'polypeptide(L)'
;MPDRDHVHTPADSRRRGLPAIGFRLRAPAAVALEVPADGPVLLRAEERGGDDGVVGALEVTACDASLIIDRDGVLEELASDAADRVLAHPAVGRLSSIVPVELAGGPTGFRADVDLSRDARGVRPELPCLALYALASPDLAVSGALIVVVRSVTTEWPAAAAMMASLKVLSQRGGAGYGGAGHDDGGDDTVRLRLPVPRRR
;
A
#
# COMPACT_ATOMS: atom_id res chain seq x y z
N MET A 1 11.76 -0.14 -21.73
CA MET A 1 10.29 -0.08 -21.56
C MET A 1 9.98 1.11 -20.65
N PRO A 2 8.83 1.79 -20.79
CA PRO A 2 8.44 2.84 -19.86
C PRO A 2 7.88 2.26 -18.56
N ASP A 3 7.92 3.06 -17.49
CA ASP A 3 7.19 2.79 -16.25
C ASP A 3 5.69 2.64 -16.53
N ARG A 4 5.01 1.84 -15.71
CA ARG A 4 3.59 1.51 -15.88
C ARG A 4 2.80 1.96 -14.67
N ASP A 5 1.80 2.79 -14.90
CA ASP A 5 0.82 3.12 -13.86
C ASP A 5 -0.20 1.96 -13.76
N HIS A 6 -0.39 1.43 -12.56
CA HIS A 6 -1.41 0.43 -12.25
C HIS A 6 -2.47 1.06 -11.34
N VAL A 7 -3.73 0.75 -11.63
CA VAL A 7 -4.89 1.21 -10.87
C VAL A 7 -5.79 0.02 -10.56
N HIS A 8 -6.08 -0.17 -9.28
CA HIS A 8 -7.09 -1.09 -8.78
C HIS A 8 -8.20 -0.26 -8.12
N THR A 9 -9.45 -0.38 -8.58
CA THR A 9 -10.53 0.45 -8.05
C THR A 9 -11.24 -0.21 -6.86
N PRO A 10 -11.88 0.56 -5.96
CA PRO A 10 -12.73 -0.01 -4.91
C PRO A 10 -13.85 -0.91 -5.44
N ALA A 11 -14.33 -0.64 -6.67
CA ALA A 11 -15.34 -1.45 -7.33
C ALA A 11 -14.78 -2.82 -7.75
N ASP A 12 -13.51 -2.92 -8.12
CA ASP A 12 -12.87 -4.18 -8.50
C ASP A 12 -12.68 -5.07 -7.27
N SER A 13 -12.25 -4.49 -6.14
CA SER A 13 -12.16 -5.19 -4.86
C SER A 13 -13.52 -5.73 -4.40
N ARG A 14 -14.58 -4.89 -4.45
CA ARG A 14 -15.95 -5.31 -4.12
C ARG A 14 -16.48 -6.45 -4.98
N ARG A 15 -16.18 -6.43 -6.29
CA ARG A 15 -16.60 -7.50 -7.21
C ARG A 15 -16.03 -8.87 -6.80
N ARG A 16 -14.92 -8.88 -6.06
CA ARG A 16 -14.28 -10.08 -5.50
C ARG A 16 -14.76 -10.41 -4.08
N GLY A 17 -15.74 -9.69 -3.54
CA GLY A 17 -16.23 -9.87 -2.17
C GLY A 17 -15.28 -9.34 -1.09
N LEU A 18 -14.33 -8.48 -1.46
CA LEU A 18 -13.34 -7.90 -0.56
C LEU A 18 -13.80 -6.50 -0.07
N PRO A 19 -13.18 -5.95 0.99
CA PRO A 19 -13.39 -4.57 1.42
C PRO A 19 -13.24 -3.59 0.26
N ALA A 20 -14.01 -2.51 0.31
CA ALA A 20 -14.10 -1.55 -0.78
C ALA A 20 -12.91 -0.57 -0.79
N ILE A 21 -11.73 -1.11 -1.06
CA ILE A 21 -10.45 -0.43 -1.12
C ILE A 21 -9.88 -0.44 -2.54
N GLY A 22 -9.33 0.69 -2.96
CA GLY A 22 -8.61 0.81 -4.22
C GLY A 22 -7.22 1.39 -4.00
N PHE A 23 -6.34 1.24 -4.97
CA PHE A 23 -5.03 1.86 -4.95
C PHE A 23 -4.52 2.15 -6.35
N ARG A 24 -3.52 3.03 -6.41
CA ARG A 24 -2.69 3.23 -7.60
C ARG A 24 -1.23 3.17 -7.21
N LEU A 25 -0.40 2.65 -8.10
CA LEU A 25 1.05 2.70 -7.97
C LEU A 25 1.71 2.78 -9.35
N ARG A 26 2.96 3.20 -9.39
CA ARG A 26 3.79 3.19 -10.59
C ARG A 26 4.85 2.10 -10.46
N ALA A 27 4.78 1.12 -11.36
CA ALA A 27 5.77 0.06 -11.45
C ALA A 27 6.91 0.45 -12.40
N PRO A 28 8.17 0.31 -11.97
CA PRO A 28 9.31 0.45 -12.86
C PRO A 28 9.23 -0.52 -14.03
N ALA A 29 9.78 -0.11 -15.17
CA ALA A 29 9.71 -0.88 -16.42
C ALA A 29 10.20 -2.34 -16.35
N ALA A 30 11.15 -2.62 -15.47
CA ALA A 30 11.74 -3.95 -15.25
C ALA A 30 10.84 -4.90 -14.43
N VAL A 31 9.78 -4.37 -13.80
CA VAL A 31 8.88 -5.13 -12.95
C VAL A 31 7.70 -5.66 -13.77
N ALA A 32 7.52 -6.98 -13.74
CA ALA A 32 6.32 -7.63 -14.27
C ALA A 32 5.18 -7.49 -13.26
N LEU A 33 3.98 -7.17 -13.75
CA LEU A 33 2.77 -7.07 -12.94
C LEU A 33 1.77 -8.16 -13.32
N GLU A 34 1.16 -8.78 -12.32
CA GLU A 34 0.09 -9.76 -12.46
C GLU A 34 -1.07 -9.36 -11.53
N VAL A 35 -2.30 -9.41 -12.03
CA VAL A 35 -3.51 -9.21 -11.24
C VAL A 35 -4.19 -10.56 -11.07
N PRO A 36 -4.12 -11.18 -9.87
CA PRO A 36 -4.81 -12.44 -9.63
C PRO A 36 -6.32 -12.29 -9.80
N ALA A 37 -6.97 -13.29 -10.39
CA ALA A 37 -8.41 -13.27 -10.65
C ALA A 37 -9.24 -13.37 -9.35
N ASP A 38 -8.77 -14.19 -8.40
CA ASP A 38 -9.50 -14.58 -7.19
C ASP A 38 -8.65 -14.45 -5.92
N GLY A 39 -9.31 -14.56 -4.76
CA GLY A 39 -8.67 -14.48 -3.44
C GLY A 39 -8.46 -13.05 -2.95
N PRO A 40 -7.68 -12.82 -1.88
CA PRO A 40 -7.50 -11.50 -1.28
C PRO A 40 -6.36 -10.68 -1.91
N VAL A 41 -5.52 -11.30 -2.75
CA VAL A 41 -4.38 -10.66 -3.40
C VAL A 41 -4.85 -9.81 -4.59
N LEU A 42 -4.61 -8.50 -4.52
CA LEU A 42 -5.02 -7.53 -5.52
C LEU A 42 -3.98 -7.32 -6.63
N LEU A 43 -2.70 -7.48 -6.32
CA LEU A 43 -1.60 -7.30 -7.27
C LEU A 43 -0.38 -8.09 -6.83
N ARG A 44 0.31 -8.68 -7.81
CA ARG A 44 1.66 -9.20 -7.69
C ARG A 44 2.59 -8.45 -8.63
N ALA A 45 3.77 -8.15 -8.13
CA ALA A 45 4.82 -7.48 -8.87
C ALA A 45 6.12 -8.28 -8.68
N GLU A 46 6.86 -8.55 -9.74
CA GLU A 46 8.08 -9.36 -9.70
C GLU A 46 9.15 -8.75 -10.60
N GLU A 47 10.36 -8.64 -10.09
CA GLU A 47 11.55 -8.31 -10.88
C GLU A 47 12.46 -9.53 -10.95
N ARG A 48 12.90 -9.86 -12.17
CA ARG A 48 13.92 -10.88 -12.43
C ARG A 48 15.28 -10.22 -12.69
N GLY A 49 16.32 -10.84 -12.15
CA GLY A 49 17.71 -10.50 -12.43
C GLY A 49 18.19 -11.04 -13.78
N GLY A 50 19.45 -10.77 -14.11
CA GLY A 50 20.05 -11.18 -15.39
C GLY A 50 20.14 -12.69 -15.61
N ASP A 51 20.12 -13.49 -14.54
CA ASP A 51 20.19 -14.96 -14.57
C ASP A 51 18.80 -15.62 -14.44
N ASP A 52 17.72 -14.92 -14.81
CA ASP A 52 16.30 -15.32 -14.65
C ASP A 52 15.80 -15.57 -13.21
N GLY A 53 16.68 -15.48 -12.21
CA GLY A 53 16.34 -15.54 -10.80
C GLY A 53 15.53 -14.33 -10.34
N VAL A 54 14.56 -14.53 -9.44
CA VAL A 54 13.77 -13.43 -8.87
C VAL A 54 14.64 -12.63 -7.91
N VAL A 55 14.73 -11.32 -8.11
CA VAL A 55 15.48 -10.40 -7.22
C VAL A 55 14.55 -9.74 -6.20
N GLY A 56 13.28 -9.57 -6.55
CA GLY A 56 12.29 -9.00 -5.66
C GLY A 56 10.86 -9.31 -6.11
N ALA A 57 9.98 -9.43 -5.14
CA ALA A 57 8.56 -9.62 -5.33
C ALA A 57 7.77 -8.74 -4.34
N LEU A 58 6.68 -8.13 -4.82
CA LEU A 58 5.74 -7.36 -4.01
C LEU A 58 4.34 -7.92 -4.21
N GLU A 59 3.62 -8.15 -3.12
CA GLU A 59 2.22 -8.57 -3.13
C GLU A 59 1.37 -7.55 -2.37
N VAL A 60 0.27 -7.10 -2.96
CA VAL A 60 -0.72 -6.21 -2.33
C VAL A 60 -1.97 -7.01 -2.03
N THR A 61 -2.42 -7.01 -0.78
CA THR A 61 -3.57 -7.77 -0.30
C THR A 61 -4.57 -6.84 0.38
N ALA A 62 -5.86 -7.02 0.09
CA ALA A 62 -6.93 -6.32 0.83
C ALA A 62 -7.15 -6.99 2.19
N CYS A 63 -7.28 -6.20 3.24
CA CYS A 63 -7.66 -6.66 4.56
C CYS A 63 -8.88 -5.89 5.05
N ASP A 64 -9.78 -6.58 5.76
CA ASP A 64 -10.86 -5.90 6.45
C ASP A 64 -10.31 -5.19 7.69
N ALA A 65 -10.70 -3.94 7.79
CA ALA A 65 -10.23 -2.98 8.75
C ALA A 65 -11.39 -2.00 8.94
N SER A 66 -12.56 -2.55 9.27
CA SER A 66 -13.72 -1.77 9.71
C SER A 66 -13.26 -0.82 10.82
N LEU A 67 -13.20 0.48 10.51
CA LEU A 67 -12.93 1.57 11.46
C LEU A 67 -11.49 1.66 11.97
N ILE A 68 -10.46 1.62 11.10
CA ILE A 68 -9.13 2.06 11.53
C ILE A 68 -9.07 3.60 11.52
N ILE A 69 -9.59 4.19 12.59
CA ILE A 69 -8.87 5.31 13.19
C ILE A 69 -7.80 4.62 14.03
N ASP A 70 -6.53 4.76 13.65
CA ASP A 70 -5.38 4.10 14.32
C ASP A 70 -5.15 4.68 15.74
N ARG A 71 -6.16 4.55 16.59
CA ARG A 71 -6.15 5.00 17.98
C ARG A 71 -5.74 3.88 18.93
N ASP A 72 -5.94 2.64 18.51
CA ASP A 72 -5.79 1.45 19.34
C ASP A 72 -4.62 0.54 18.89
N GLY A 73 -3.82 0.96 17.91
CA GLY A 73 -2.64 0.20 17.45
C GLY A 73 -2.95 -0.97 16.51
N VAL A 74 -4.13 -0.99 15.90
CA VAL A 74 -4.59 -2.10 15.03
C VAL A 74 -3.66 -2.32 13.84
N LEU A 75 -3.09 -1.26 13.26
CA LEU A 75 -2.16 -1.41 12.13
C LEU A 75 -0.82 -2.02 12.56
N GLU A 76 -0.36 -1.69 13.77
CA GLU A 76 0.83 -2.30 14.35
C GLU A 76 0.59 -3.79 14.61
N GLU A 77 -0.56 -4.13 15.20
CA GLU A 77 -0.98 -5.52 15.41
C GLU A 77 -1.08 -6.29 14.10
N LEU A 78 -1.68 -5.70 13.05
CA LEU A 78 -1.75 -6.33 11.73
C LEU A 78 -0.36 -6.57 11.11
N ALA A 79 0.59 -5.64 11.28
CA ALA A 79 1.96 -5.83 10.81
C ALA A 79 2.68 -6.92 11.63
N SER A 80 2.48 -6.96 12.95
CA SER A 80 3.02 -8.00 13.84
C SER A 80 2.45 -9.37 13.50
N ASP A 81 1.14 -9.49 13.35
CA ASP A 81 0.43 -10.72 12.96
C ASP A 81 0.91 -11.24 11.59
N ALA A 82 1.14 -10.33 10.64
CA ALA A 82 1.68 -10.70 9.34
C ALA A 82 3.11 -11.25 9.48
N ALA A 83 3.93 -10.65 10.33
CA ALA A 83 5.29 -11.12 10.61
C ALA A 83 5.28 -12.50 11.30
N ASP A 84 4.41 -12.68 12.30
CA ASP A 84 4.26 -13.94 13.03
C ASP A 84 3.80 -15.07 12.09
N ARG A 85 2.89 -14.80 11.17
CA ARG A 85 2.48 -15.79 10.15
C ARG A 85 3.63 -16.19 9.22
N VAL A 86 4.47 -15.23 8.83
CA VAL A 86 5.66 -15.50 8.02
C VAL A 86 6.68 -16.34 8.79
N LEU A 87 6.82 -16.08 10.10
CA LEU A 87 7.75 -16.77 11.00
C LEU A 87 7.18 -18.06 11.61
N ALA A 88 5.94 -18.42 11.29
CA ALA A 88 5.30 -19.61 11.81
C ALA A 88 6.06 -20.88 11.39
N HIS A 89 6.23 -21.80 12.35
CA HIS A 89 6.92 -23.06 12.11
C HIS A 89 6.32 -23.79 10.89
N PRO A 90 7.13 -24.25 9.93
CA PRO A 90 8.58 -24.53 10.03
C PRO A 90 9.53 -23.41 9.59
N ALA A 91 9.03 -22.20 9.31
CA ALA A 91 9.88 -21.07 9.00
C ALA A 91 10.77 -20.70 10.20
N VAL A 92 11.95 -20.14 9.90
CA VAL A 92 12.90 -19.64 10.90
C VAL A 92 13.46 -18.32 10.41
N GLY A 93 13.33 -17.29 11.23
CA GLY A 93 13.84 -15.96 10.92
C GLY A 93 13.83 -15.08 12.14
N ARG A 94 13.96 -13.78 11.91
CA ARG A 94 13.95 -12.76 12.96
C ARG A 94 13.14 -11.56 12.51
N LEU A 95 12.22 -11.12 13.35
CA LEU A 95 11.65 -9.79 13.30
C LEU A 95 12.70 -8.78 13.77
N SER A 96 13.15 -7.92 12.87
CA SER A 96 14.24 -6.97 13.10
C SER A 96 13.73 -5.61 13.60
N SER A 97 12.53 -5.20 13.18
CA SER A 97 11.90 -3.93 13.57
C SER A 97 10.39 -3.98 13.32
N ILE A 98 9.64 -3.15 14.06
CA ILE A 98 8.31 -2.67 13.68
C ILE A 98 8.31 -1.15 13.92
N VAL A 99 8.00 -0.36 12.89
CA VAL A 99 8.07 1.10 12.95
C VAL A 99 6.88 1.75 12.23
N PRO A 100 6.40 2.91 12.70
CA PRO A 100 5.39 3.68 11.99
C PRO A 100 5.96 4.21 10.66
N VAL A 101 5.11 4.32 9.65
CA VAL A 101 5.45 4.82 8.32
C VAL A 101 4.36 5.74 7.77
N GLU A 102 4.80 6.77 7.05
CA GLU A 102 3.95 7.65 6.27
C GLU A 102 4.45 7.63 4.82
N LEU A 103 3.59 7.26 3.87
CA LEU A 103 3.96 7.24 2.46
C LEU A 103 3.57 8.56 1.81
N ALA A 104 4.42 9.07 0.92
CA ALA A 104 4.22 10.34 0.21
C ALA A 104 2.89 10.41 -0.56
N GLY A 105 2.27 9.27 -0.85
CA GLY A 105 0.98 9.14 -1.51
C GLY A 105 -0.25 9.19 -0.61
N GLY A 106 -0.09 9.38 0.70
CA GLY A 106 -1.18 9.57 1.65
C GLY A 106 -1.44 8.44 2.67
N PRO A 107 -1.21 7.14 2.41
CA PRO A 107 -1.47 6.13 3.41
C PRO A 107 -0.43 6.15 4.53
N THR A 108 -0.90 5.87 5.75
CA THR A 108 -0.09 5.76 6.96
C THR A 108 -0.27 4.37 7.56
N GLY A 109 0.68 3.95 8.38
CA GLY A 109 0.57 2.69 9.12
C GLY A 109 1.90 2.21 9.65
N PHE A 110 2.16 0.90 9.58
CA PHE A 110 3.35 0.29 10.16
C PHE A 110 4.10 -0.58 9.15
N ARG A 111 5.42 -0.62 9.32
CA ARG A 111 6.34 -1.50 8.60
C ARG A 111 7.01 -2.45 9.59
N ALA A 112 6.94 -3.75 9.32
CA ALA A 112 7.70 -4.77 10.00
C ALA A 112 8.77 -5.35 9.07
N ASP A 113 10.04 -5.38 9.51
CA ASP A 113 11.13 -5.99 8.74
C ASP A 113 11.48 -7.37 9.29
N VAL A 114 11.51 -8.38 8.41
CA VAL A 114 11.77 -9.77 8.77
C VAL A 114 12.91 -10.34 7.91
N ASP A 115 13.89 -10.95 8.57
CA ASP A 115 14.99 -11.67 7.92
C ASP A 115 14.78 -13.19 8.07
N LEU A 116 14.50 -13.88 6.98
CA LEU A 116 14.29 -15.32 6.95
C LEU A 116 15.58 -16.09 6.68
N SER A 117 15.86 -17.04 7.56
CA SER A 117 16.90 -18.07 7.35
C SER A 117 16.33 -19.35 6.75
N ARG A 118 15.04 -19.61 6.96
CA ARG A 118 14.31 -20.79 6.49
C ARG A 118 12.86 -20.43 6.22
N ASP A 119 12.31 -20.89 5.10
CA ASP A 119 10.92 -20.67 4.70
C ASP A 119 9.97 -21.72 5.31
N ALA A 120 8.67 -21.60 4.97
CA ALA A 120 7.63 -22.53 5.40
C ALA A 120 7.78 -23.97 4.83
N ARG A 121 8.70 -24.21 3.90
CA ARG A 121 9.06 -25.55 3.42
C ARG A 121 10.28 -26.11 4.14
N GLY A 122 10.85 -25.36 5.07
CA GLY A 122 12.02 -25.76 5.81
C GLY A 122 13.33 -25.59 5.02
N VAL A 123 13.35 -24.82 3.92
CA VAL A 123 14.56 -24.61 3.11
C VAL A 123 15.01 -23.15 3.13
N ARG A 124 16.23 -22.86 2.68
CA ARG A 124 16.72 -21.48 2.58
C ARG A 124 15.87 -20.72 1.54
N PRO A 125 15.26 -19.58 1.89
CA PRO A 125 14.47 -18.80 0.95
C PRO A 125 15.34 -18.14 -0.11
N GLU A 126 14.82 -18.06 -1.34
CA GLU A 126 15.44 -17.27 -2.43
C GLU A 126 15.36 -15.77 -2.15
N LEU A 127 14.27 -15.33 -1.50
CA LEU A 127 14.04 -13.94 -1.09
C LEU A 127 13.99 -13.86 0.44
N PRO A 128 15.15 -13.84 1.12
CA PRO A 128 15.23 -13.89 2.59
C PRO A 128 14.77 -12.61 3.29
N CYS A 129 14.85 -11.45 2.63
CA CYS A 129 14.53 -10.18 3.26
C CYS A 129 13.08 -9.80 2.99
N LEU A 130 12.32 -9.51 4.04
CA LEU A 130 10.92 -9.12 3.94
C LEU A 130 10.68 -7.76 4.61
N ALA A 131 9.86 -6.95 3.96
CA ALA A 131 9.23 -5.77 4.55
C ALA A 131 7.71 -5.89 4.40
N LEU A 132 7.02 -5.92 5.53
CA LEU A 132 5.57 -6.07 5.63
C LEU A 132 4.98 -4.71 6.01
N TYR A 133 4.06 -4.21 5.21
CA TYR A 133 3.39 -2.94 5.45
C TYR A 133 1.92 -3.18 5.75
N ALA A 134 1.43 -2.69 6.87
CA ALA A 134 0.00 -2.55 7.13
C ALA A 134 -0.36 -1.07 6.96
N LEU A 135 -1.18 -0.76 5.94
CA LEU A 135 -1.45 0.60 5.49
C LEU A 135 -2.94 0.87 5.45
N ALA A 136 -3.36 2.01 5.99
CA ALA A 136 -4.73 2.51 5.86
C ALA A 136 -4.74 3.88 5.18
N SER A 137 -5.90 4.25 4.63
CA SER A 137 -6.13 5.63 4.20
C SER A 137 -6.49 6.49 5.42
N PRO A 138 -5.99 7.74 5.50
CA PRO A 138 -6.54 8.71 6.46
C PRO A 138 -7.97 9.16 6.10
N ASP A 139 -8.45 8.85 4.88
CA ASP A 139 -9.83 9.13 4.47
C ASP A 139 -10.78 8.10 5.10
N LEU A 140 -11.58 8.54 6.06
CA LEU A 140 -12.60 7.74 6.76
C LEU A 140 -13.69 7.17 5.82
N ALA A 141 -13.79 7.64 4.57
CA ALA A 141 -14.67 7.06 3.56
C ALA A 141 -14.10 5.77 2.94
N VAL A 142 -12.84 5.42 3.22
CA VAL A 142 -12.24 4.14 2.82
C VAL A 142 -12.51 3.12 3.90
N SER A 143 -13.09 1.99 3.50
CA SER A 143 -13.29 0.83 4.38
C SER A 143 -12.29 -0.25 3.99
N GLY A 144 -11.30 -0.49 4.85
CA GLY A 144 -10.28 -1.51 4.66
C GLY A 144 -8.84 -0.98 4.79
N ALA A 145 -7.90 -1.93 4.79
CA ALA A 145 -6.47 -1.70 4.82
C ALA A 145 -5.79 -2.49 3.72
N LEU A 146 -4.57 -2.09 3.36
CA LEU A 146 -3.68 -2.85 2.50
C LEU A 146 -2.60 -3.51 3.36
N ILE A 147 -2.41 -4.81 3.14
CA ILE A 147 -1.17 -5.48 3.53
C ILE A 147 -0.30 -5.56 2.29
N VAL A 148 0.88 -4.93 2.33
CA VAL A 148 1.88 -5.04 1.26
C VAL A 148 3.05 -5.86 1.77
N VAL A 149 3.33 -6.97 1.08
CA VAL A 149 4.46 -7.86 1.40
C VAL A 149 5.52 -7.66 0.35
N VAL A 150 6.65 -7.08 0.72
CA VAL A 150 7.85 -6.99 -0.11
C VAL A 150 8.80 -8.12 0.30
N ARG A 151 9.31 -8.85 -0.69
CA ARG A 151 10.30 -9.93 -0.56
C ARG A 151 11.47 -9.60 -1.49
N SER A 152 12.70 -9.74 -1.03
CA SER A 152 13.89 -9.46 -1.85
C SER A 152 15.12 -10.26 -1.43
N VAL A 153 16.09 -10.33 -2.35
CA VAL A 153 17.42 -10.92 -2.10
C VAL A 153 18.28 -10.08 -1.15
N THR A 154 17.98 -8.78 -1.06
CA THR A 154 18.66 -7.77 -0.23
C THR A 154 17.66 -7.04 0.64
N THR A 155 18.12 -6.38 1.71
CA THR A 155 17.28 -5.56 2.60
C THR A 155 16.63 -4.38 1.88
N GLU A 156 17.29 -3.86 0.85
CA GLU A 156 16.78 -2.79 0.01
C GLU A 156 16.56 -3.31 -1.41
N TRP A 157 15.31 -3.19 -1.88
CA TRP A 157 14.95 -3.43 -3.27
C TRP A 157 14.44 -2.13 -3.90
N PRO A 158 15.25 -1.48 -4.78
CA PRO A 158 14.93 -0.16 -5.30
C PRO A 158 13.58 -0.06 -6.03
N ALA A 159 13.17 -1.13 -6.74
CA ALA A 159 11.90 -1.10 -7.46
C ALA A 159 10.70 -1.14 -6.51
N ALA A 160 10.77 -1.88 -5.39
CA ALA A 160 9.77 -1.76 -4.34
C ALA A 160 9.73 -0.36 -3.73
N ALA A 161 10.89 0.24 -3.42
CA ALA A 161 10.91 1.60 -2.89
C ALA A 161 10.21 2.61 -3.83
N ALA A 162 10.44 2.51 -5.15
CA ALA A 162 9.76 3.33 -6.15
C ALA A 162 8.24 3.07 -6.23
N MET A 163 7.82 1.80 -6.18
CA MET A 163 6.40 1.43 -6.14
C MET A 163 5.71 1.94 -4.88
N MET A 164 6.34 1.78 -3.71
CA MET A 164 5.82 2.24 -2.42
C MET A 164 5.77 3.77 -2.34
N ALA A 165 6.78 4.47 -2.88
CA ALA A 165 6.78 5.94 -2.94
C ALA A 165 5.66 6.52 -3.81
N SER A 166 5.19 5.77 -4.80
CA SER A 166 4.10 6.17 -5.70
C SER A 166 2.73 5.62 -5.29
N LEU A 167 2.67 4.76 -4.26
CA LEU A 167 1.45 4.12 -3.79
C LEU A 167 0.47 5.15 -3.20
N LYS A 168 -0.76 5.16 -3.71
CA LYS A 168 -1.87 5.95 -3.16
C LYS A 168 -3.08 5.06 -2.96
N VAL A 169 -3.76 5.19 -1.83
CA VAL A 169 -5.06 4.54 -1.58
C VAL A 169 -6.16 5.41 -2.15
N LEU A 170 -7.10 4.79 -2.87
CA LEU A 170 -8.21 5.46 -3.55
C LEU A 170 -9.49 5.30 -2.73
N SER A 171 -10.19 6.41 -2.51
CA SER A 171 -11.50 6.40 -1.88
C SER A 171 -12.65 6.29 -2.88
N GLN A 172 -13.78 5.78 -2.41
CA GLN A 172 -14.97 5.53 -3.23
C GLN A 172 -15.52 6.77 -3.92
N ARG A 173 -15.18 7.97 -3.44
CA ARG A 173 -15.64 9.26 -3.98
C ARG A 173 -14.74 9.83 -5.09
N GLY A 174 -13.58 9.24 -5.37
CA GLY A 174 -12.59 9.81 -6.31
C GLY A 174 -12.78 9.49 -7.79
N GLY A 175 -13.86 8.79 -8.16
CA GLY A 175 -14.14 8.38 -9.55
C GLY A 175 -14.86 9.43 -10.39
N ALA A 176 -14.46 10.70 -10.33
CA ALA A 176 -14.91 11.72 -11.30
C ALA A 176 -13.90 12.86 -11.37
N GLY A 177 -13.27 13.05 -12.54
CA GLY A 177 -12.62 14.32 -12.89
C GLY A 177 -11.08 14.30 -12.97
N TYR A 178 -10.49 13.45 -13.80
CA TYR A 178 -9.25 13.82 -14.51
C TYR A 178 -9.52 13.74 -16.01
N GLY A 179 -10.30 14.71 -16.50
CA GLY A 179 -10.47 15.00 -17.91
C GLY A 179 -10.13 16.47 -18.11
N GLY A 180 -8.95 16.75 -18.66
CA GLY A 180 -8.61 18.08 -19.11
C GLY A 180 -9.45 18.44 -20.33
N ALA A 181 -10.16 19.57 -20.26
CA ALA A 181 -10.53 20.40 -21.39
C ALA A 181 -10.78 21.80 -20.83
N GLY A 182 -10.01 22.78 -21.30
CA GLY A 182 -10.13 24.15 -20.87
C GLY A 182 -11.48 24.76 -21.29
N HIS A 183 -12.01 25.61 -20.44
CA HIS A 183 -12.80 26.75 -20.86
C HIS A 183 -12.61 27.86 -19.83
N ASP A 184 -11.93 28.92 -20.26
CA ASP A 184 -12.05 30.26 -19.68
C ASP A 184 -13.54 30.63 -19.64
N ASP A 185 -14.06 31.04 -18.48
CA ASP A 185 -14.87 32.26 -18.43
C ASP A 185 -14.90 32.83 -17.02
N GLY A 186 -14.84 34.16 -16.97
CA GLY A 186 -14.60 34.96 -15.77
C GLY A 186 -15.74 34.98 -14.76
N GLY A 187 -15.37 35.24 -13.51
CA GLY A 187 -16.31 35.46 -12.41
C GLY A 187 -15.59 36.00 -11.20
N ASP A 188 -15.42 37.32 -11.16
CA ASP A 188 -15.08 38.10 -9.98
C ASP A 188 -16.05 37.76 -8.84
N ASP A 189 -15.54 37.19 -7.74
CA ASP A 189 -16.27 37.15 -6.48
C ASP A 189 -15.33 37.42 -5.31
N THR A 190 -15.15 38.72 -5.07
CA THR A 190 -14.40 39.26 -3.95
C THR A 190 -15.17 38.98 -2.64
N VAL A 191 -14.82 37.89 -1.94
CA VAL A 191 -15.36 37.58 -0.61
C VAL A 191 -14.86 38.61 0.42
N ARG A 192 -15.72 39.59 0.75
CA ARG A 192 -15.49 40.54 1.85
C ARG A 192 -15.67 39.86 3.21
N LEU A 193 -14.55 39.63 3.90
CA LEU A 193 -14.55 39.23 5.32
C LEU A 193 -15.10 40.37 6.20
N ARG A 194 -16.29 40.17 6.80
CA ARG A 194 -16.80 41.03 7.88
C ARG A 194 -16.19 40.61 9.22
N LEU A 195 -15.33 41.44 9.79
CA LEU A 195 -14.87 41.33 11.17
C LEU A 195 -15.97 41.79 12.14
N PRO A 196 -16.18 41.12 13.29
CA PRO A 196 -17.13 41.55 14.32
C PRO A 196 -16.57 42.70 15.17
N VAL A 197 -17.41 43.70 15.43
CA VAL A 197 -17.12 44.86 16.30
C VAL A 197 -17.27 44.47 17.77
N PRO A 198 -16.31 44.81 18.66
CA PRO A 198 -16.44 44.52 20.09
C PRO A 198 -17.41 45.50 20.78
N ARG A 199 -18.38 44.96 21.53
CA ARG A 199 -19.23 45.74 22.44
C ARG A 199 -18.47 46.03 23.72
N ARG A 200 -18.19 47.31 23.99
CA ARG A 200 -17.72 47.80 25.29
C ARG A 200 -18.82 47.64 26.33
N ARG A 201 -18.46 47.14 27.52
CA ARG A 201 -19.08 47.52 28.79
C ARG A 201 -18.00 48.17 29.63
#